data_AF-A0A972T5J9-F1
#
_entry.id   AF-A0A972T5J9-F1
#
_cell.length_a   1.000
_cell.length_b   1.000
_cell.length_c   1.000
_cell.angle_alpha   90.00
_cell.angle_beta   90.00
_cell.angle_gamma   90.00
#
_symmetry.space_group_name_H-M   'P 1'
#
loop_
_entity.id
_entity.type
_entity.pdbx_description
1 polymer ?
#
loop_
_entity_poly.entity_id
_entity_poly.type
_entity_poly.pdbx_seq_one_letter_code
_entity_poly.pdbx_strand_id
1 'polypeptide(L)'
;MVSEKPRSGKDARGGGGSDIDRFALTEVVPSPRDFIFVDAERCTGCGNCVAICPMDLWRMRGGRAELAEGYRENCMECGSCYIACEAGAVDFTYPPGGTGVSYRYA
;
A
#
# COMPACT_ATOMS: atom_id res chain seq x y z
N MET A 1 18.73 8.47 -22.81
CA MET A 1 18.53 7.67 -21.58
C MET A 1 17.44 8.37 -20.80
N VAL A 2 16.18 8.01 -21.06
CA VAL A 2 15.03 8.76 -20.55
C VAL A 2 14.97 8.56 -19.04
N SER A 3 15.21 9.64 -18.31
CA SER A 3 15.01 9.71 -16.88
C SER A 3 13.51 9.71 -16.65
N GLU A 4 12.93 8.53 -16.41
CA GLU A 4 11.52 8.40 -16.04
C GLU A 4 11.35 9.01 -14.64
N LYS A 5 10.80 10.23 -14.63
CA LYS A 5 10.38 10.93 -13.42
C LYS A 5 9.38 10.03 -12.67
N PRO A 6 9.53 9.78 -11.35
CA PRO A 6 8.56 9.01 -10.60
C PRO A 6 7.19 9.67 -10.78
N ARG A 7 6.21 8.89 -11.25
CA ARG A 7 4.86 9.37 -11.56
C ARG A 7 4.30 10.03 -10.29
N SER A 8 4.13 11.35 -10.33
CA SER A 8 3.48 12.08 -9.25
C SER A 8 2.10 11.47 -9.05
N GLY A 9 1.71 11.15 -7.82
CA GLY A 9 0.40 10.57 -7.50
C GLY A 9 -0.80 11.52 -7.71
N LYS A 10 -0.72 12.45 -8.67
CA LYS A 10 -1.84 13.28 -9.14
C LYS A 10 -2.90 12.49 -9.91
N ASP A 11 -2.62 11.22 -10.24
CA ASP A 11 -3.45 10.42 -11.14
C ASP A 11 -4.37 9.46 -10.37
N ALA A 12 -4.22 9.36 -9.05
CA ALA A 12 -5.07 8.53 -8.18
C ALA A 12 -6.34 9.30 -7.81
N ARG A 13 -7.44 9.02 -8.51
CA ARG A 13 -8.78 9.53 -8.15
C ARG A 13 -9.25 8.86 -6.85
N GLY A 14 -9.30 9.61 -5.74
CA GLY A 14 -9.98 9.16 -4.52
C GLY A 14 -9.86 10.09 -3.31
N GLY A 15 -10.90 10.90 -3.07
CA GLY A 15 -11.50 11.13 -1.75
C GLY A 15 -10.84 12.08 -0.72
N GLY A 16 -11.25 13.35 -0.75
CA GLY A 16 -11.51 14.22 0.42
C GLY A 16 -10.59 14.17 1.65
N GLY A 17 -9.56 15.02 1.66
CA GLY A 17 -8.75 15.41 2.81
C GLY A 17 -7.75 16.48 2.35
N SER A 18 -7.55 17.53 3.14
CA SER A 18 -6.73 18.74 2.88
C SER A 18 -5.54 18.54 1.94
N ASP A 19 -5.26 19.55 1.10
CA ASP A 19 -4.20 19.70 0.08
C ASP A 19 -2.73 19.43 0.53
N ILE A 20 -2.49 18.40 1.32
CA ILE A 20 -1.18 17.94 1.75
C ILE A 20 -0.69 16.97 0.69
N ASP A 21 0.27 17.43 -0.11
CA ASP A 21 1.05 16.55 -0.96
C ASP A 21 1.88 15.63 -0.06
N ARG A 22 1.36 14.43 0.22
CA ARG A 22 2.04 13.45 1.09
C ARG A 22 3.44 13.12 0.58
N PHE A 23 3.66 13.13 -0.73
CA PHE A 23 4.96 12.88 -1.32
C PHE A 23 5.96 14.01 -1.03
N ALA A 24 5.49 15.19 -0.60
CA ALA A 24 6.38 16.27 -0.17
C ALA A 24 7.01 16.01 1.22
N LEU A 25 6.38 15.19 2.07
CA LEU A 25 6.85 14.90 3.44
C LEU A 25 7.37 13.47 3.63
N THR A 26 7.26 12.63 2.60
CA THR A 26 7.69 11.23 2.66
C THR A 26 8.67 10.93 1.55
N GLU A 27 9.76 10.24 1.90
CA GLU A 27 10.58 9.53 0.94
C GLU A 27 10.29 8.03 1.05
N VAL A 28 10.22 7.30 -0.06
CA VAL A 28 10.08 5.84 -0.05
C VAL A 28 11.27 5.22 -0.74
N VAL A 29 11.98 4.35 -0.02
CA VAL A 29 13.03 3.51 -0.58
C VAL A 29 12.41 2.14 -0.90
N PRO A 30 12.30 1.74 -2.18
CA PRO A 30 11.63 0.49 -2.53
C PRO A 30 12.23 -0.72 -1.82
N SER A 31 11.36 -1.57 -1.27
CA SER A 31 11.79 -2.82 -0.65
C SER A 31 12.22 -3.83 -1.72
N PRO A 32 13.33 -4.58 -1.54
CA PRO A 32 13.77 -5.61 -2.47
C PRO A 32 12.90 -6.88 -2.43
N ARG A 33 11.94 -6.95 -1.50
CA ARG A 33 11.06 -8.10 -1.32
C ARG A 33 9.65 -7.65 -0.98
N ASP A 34 8.70 -8.55 -1.22
CA ASP A 34 7.35 -8.35 -0.73
C ASP A 34 7.31 -8.44 0.80
N PHE A 35 6.44 -7.62 1.37
CA PHE A 35 6.23 -7.51 2.81
C PHE A 35 4.75 -7.57 3.19
N ILE A 36 3.88 -7.72 2.20
CA ILE A 36 2.47 -8.07 2.35
C ILE A 36 2.21 -9.32 1.50
N PHE A 37 1.56 -10.32 2.09
CA PHE A 37 1.15 -11.55 1.40
C PHE A 37 -0.33 -11.79 1.61
N VAL A 38 -0.97 -12.44 0.62
CA VAL A 38 -2.38 -12.85 0.70
C VAL A 38 -2.45 -14.36 0.54
N ASP A 39 -2.95 -15.04 1.58
CA ASP A 39 -3.33 -16.43 1.52
C ASP A 39 -4.67 -16.56 0.78
N ALA A 40 -4.62 -17.06 -0.45
CA ALA A 40 -5.78 -17.20 -1.33
C ALA A 40 -6.82 -18.20 -0.82
N GLU A 41 -6.41 -19.18 -0.03
CA GLU A 41 -7.29 -20.21 0.55
C GLU A 41 -8.10 -19.65 1.72
N ARG A 42 -7.49 -18.74 2.50
CA ARG A 42 -8.16 -18.07 3.62
C ARG A 42 -8.94 -16.83 3.21
N CYS A 43 -8.58 -16.20 2.09
CA CYS A 43 -9.23 -14.99 1.64
C CYS A 43 -10.71 -15.25 1.30
N THR A 44 -11.62 -14.63 2.04
CA THR A 44 -13.08 -14.77 1.85
C THR A 44 -13.64 -13.83 0.79
N GLY A 45 -12.84 -12.87 0.31
CA GLY A 45 -13.30 -11.85 -0.63
C GLY A 45 -14.11 -10.71 -0.01
N CYS A 46 -14.09 -10.55 1.32
CA CYS A 46 -14.91 -9.53 2.02
C CYS A 46 -14.58 -8.08 1.66
N GLY A 47 -13.36 -7.79 1.19
CA GLY A 47 -12.96 -6.45 0.76
C GLY A 47 -12.60 -5.46 1.87
N ASN A 48 -12.52 -5.89 3.14
CA ASN A 48 -12.14 -5.00 4.25
C ASN A 48 -10.77 -4.33 4.05
N CYS A 49 -9.80 -5.05 3.46
CA CYS A 49 -8.49 -4.49 3.11
C CYS A 49 -8.59 -3.35 2.07
N VAL A 50 -9.56 -3.40 1.16
CA VAL A 50 -9.85 -2.32 0.20
C VAL A 50 -10.43 -1.11 0.93
N ALA A 51 -11.42 -1.33 1.78
CA ALA A 51 -12.11 -0.23 2.48
C ALA A 51 -11.20 0.52 3.47
N ILE A 52 -10.28 -0.19 4.12
CA ILE A 52 -9.46 0.39 5.20
C ILE A 52 -8.16 1.03 4.71
N CYS A 53 -7.70 0.73 3.50
CA CYS A 53 -6.39 1.19 3.04
C CYS A 53 -6.46 2.67 2.63
N PRO A 54 -5.83 3.60 3.38
CA PRO A 54 -5.87 5.03 3.04
C PRO A 54 -5.09 5.34 1.75
N MET A 55 -4.27 4.39 1.29
CA MET A 55 -3.41 4.52 0.13
C MET A 55 -4.02 3.92 -1.14
N ASP A 56 -5.23 3.37 -1.06
CA ASP A 56 -5.94 2.75 -2.18
C ASP A 56 -5.11 1.66 -2.90
N LEU A 57 -4.45 0.79 -2.13
CA LEU A 57 -3.50 -0.21 -2.66
C LEU A 57 -4.07 -1.61 -2.86
N TRP A 58 -5.38 -1.77 -2.74
CA TRP A 58 -6.02 -3.08 -2.82
C TRP A 58 -7.12 -3.10 -3.90
N ARG A 59 -7.24 -4.21 -4.59
CA ARG A 59 -8.26 -4.46 -5.62
C ARG A 59 -8.92 -5.80 -5.38
N MET A 60 -10.17 -5.94 -5.81
CA MET A 60 -10.86 -7.23 -5.84
C MET A 60 -10.81 -7.79 -7.26
N ARG A 61 -10.28 -9.00 -7.42
CA ARG A 61 -10.19 -9.71 -8.70
C ARG A 61 -10.48 -11.19 -8.48
N GLY A 62 -11.36 -11.76 -9.31
CA GLY A 62 -11.78 -13.16 -9.15
C GLY A 62 -12.37 -13.49 -7.78
N GLY A 63 -13.00 -12.53 -7.08
CA GLY A 63 -13.52 -12.73 -5.73
C GLY A 63 -12.44 -12.80 -4.64
N ARG A 64 -11.20 -12.41 -4.95
CA ARG A 64 -10.05 -12.39 -4.04
C ARG A 64 -9.41 -11.01 -4.00
N ALA A 65 -8.78 -10.71 -2.88
CA ALA A 65 -8.06 -9.46 -2.70
C ALA A 65 -6.66 -9.57 -3.32
N GLU A 66 -6.27 -8.57 -4.10
CA GLU A 66 -4.96 -8.45 -4.73
C GLU A 66 -4.39 -7.04 -4.46
N LEU A 67 -3.07 -6.94 -4.30
CA LEU A 67 -2.39 -5.66 -4.17
C LEU A 67 -2.31 -4.96 -5.54
N ALA A 68 -2.40 -3.63 -5.51
CA ALA A 68 -2.16 -2.80 -6.68
C ALA A 68 -0.70 -2.88 -7.14
N GLU A 69 -0.48 -2.68 -8.44
CA GLU A 69 0.86 -2.48 -8.97
C GLU A 69 1.52 -1.26 -8.31
N GLY A 70 2.79 -1.39 -7.94
CA GLY A 70 3.53 -0.32 -7.28
C GLY A 70 3.19 -0.15 -5.79
N TYR A 71 2.60 -1.15 -5.13
CA TYR A 71 2.28 -1.05 -3.70
C TYR A 71 3.53 -0.82 -2.82
N ARG A 72 4.70 -1.33 -3.21
CA ARG A 72 5.95 -1.20 -2.43
C ARG A 72 6.43 0.25 -2.35
N GLU A 73 6.08 1.06 -3.34
CA GLU A 73 6.43 2.47 -3.45
C GLU A 73 5.38 3.39 -2.80
N ASN A 74 4.20 2.87 -2.51
CA ASN A 74 3.05 3.65 -2.05
C ASN A 74 2.49 3.22 -0.69
N CYS A 75 2.93 2.08 -0.14
CA CYS A 75 2.49 1.63 1.17
C CYS A 75 3.11 2.49 2.28
N MET A 76 2.28 2.93 3.23
CA MET A 76 2.70 3.71 4.40
C MET A 76 3.04 2.82 5.62
N GLU A 77 3.05 1.51 5.43
CA GLU A 77 3.44 0.52 6.45
C GLU A 77 2.59 0.56 7.73
N CYS A 78 1.36 1.03 7.64
CA CYS A 78 0.48 1.19 8.81
C CYS A 78 -0.11 -0.12 9.35
N GLY A 79 -0.06 -1.22 8.58
CA GLY A 79 -0.60 -2.52 8.98
C GLY A 79 -2.14 -2.60 9.03
N SER A 80 -2.89 -1.58 8.61
CA SER A 80 -4.36 -1.57 8.74
C SER A 80 -5.04 -2.72 7.98
N CYS A 81 -4.51 -3.13 6.82
CA CYS A 81 -5.03 -4.26 6.05
C CYS A 81 -4.87 -5.60 6.77
N TYR A 82 -3.79 -5.77 7.54
CA TYR A 82 -3.55 -6.95 8.36
C TYR A 82 -4.54 -7.00 9.52
N ILE A 83 -4.69 -5.89 10.24
CA ILE A 83 -5.62 -5.77 11.37
C ILE A 83 -7.08 -5.99 10.94
N ALA A 84 -7.48 -5.44 9.79
CA ALA A 84 -8.85 -5.55 9.30
C ALA A 84 -9.20 -6.93 8.71
N CYS A 85 -8.22 -7.81 8.50
CA CYS A 85 -8.43 -9.12 7.91
C CYS A 85 -8.84 -10.15 8.97
N GLU A 86 -10.14 -10.21 9.29
CA GLU A 86 -10.69 -11.16 10.26
C GLU A 86 -10.44 -12.63 9.90
N ALA A 87 -10.35 -12.93 8.59
CA ALA A 87 -10.06 -14.28 8.10
C ALA A 87 -8.58 -14.68 8.26
N GLY A 88 -7.69 -13.76 8.68
CA GLY A 88 -6.26 -14.01 8.81
C GLY A 88 -5.60 -14.37 7.47
N ALA A 89 -6.13 -13.83 6.37
CA ALA A 89 -5.65 -14.06 5.01
C ALA A 89 -4.57 -13.07 4.57
N VAL A 90 -4.50 -11.89 5.18
CA VAL A 90 -3.44 -10.91 4.94
C VAL A 90 -2.36 -11.14 5.96
N ASP A 91 -1.13 -11.33 5.50
CA ASP A 91 0.07 -11.30 6.34
C ASP A 91 0.85 -10.01 6.04
N PHE A 92 1.30 -9.32 7.08
CA PHE A 92 2.05 -8.07 6.99
C PHE A 92 3.30 -8.16 7.85
N THR A 93 4.42 -7.81 7.25
CA THR A 93 5.68 -7.57 7.94
C THR A 93 6.21 -6.20 7.55
N TYR A 94 7.09 -5.64 8.37
CA TYR A 94 7.82 -4.46 7.95
C TYR A 94 8.84 -4.81 6.85
N PRO A 95 9.07 -3.91 5.89
CA PRO A 95 10.21 -4.01 4.98
C PRO A 95 11.54 -4.16 5.73
N PRO A 96 12.60 -4.69 5.10
CA PRO A 96 13.94 -4.66 5.65
C PRO A 96 14.35 -3.24 6.07
N GLY A 97 15.11 -3.13 7.16
CA GLY A 97 15.66 -1.85 7.61
C GLY A 97 16.46 -1.15 6.51
N GLY A 98 16.30 0.16 6.42
CA GLY A 98 16.86 0.98 5.33
C GLY A 98 16.02 1.00 4.06
N THR A 99 14.88 0.31 4.04
CA THR A 99 13.85 0.41 2.99
C THR A 99 12.52 0.84 3.60
N GLY A 100 11.55 1.19 2.76
CA GLY A 100 10.23 1.61 3.19
C GLY A 100 10.04 3.12 3.25
N VAL A 101 8.96 3.53 3.92
CA VAL A 101 8.58 4.93 4.12
C VAL A 101 9.46 5.60 5.18
N SER A 102 10.00 6.76 4.81
CA SER A 102 10.75 7.65 5.69
C SER A 102 10.00 8.98 5.79
N TYR A 103 9.52 9.29 7.00
CA TYR A 103 8.83 10.54 7.29
C TYR A 103 9.86 11.64 7.56
N ARG A 104 9.79 12.72 6.79
CA ARG A 104 10.59 13.91 7.02
C ARG A 104 9.76 14.91 7.83
N TYR A 105 10.34 15.42 8.91
CA TYR A 105 9.79 16.59 9.58
C TYR A 105 10.16 17.82 8.74
N ALA A 106 9.16 18.67 8.47
CA ALA A 106 9.36 19.96 7.81
C ALA A 106 9.89 20.99 8.82
#